data_AF-N8WU98-F1
#
_entry.id   AF-N8WU98-F1
#
_cell.length_a   1.000
_cell.length_b   1.000
_cell.length_c   1.000
_cell.angle_alpha   90.00
_cell.angle_beta   90.00
_cell.angle_gamma   90.00
#
_symmetry.space_group_name_H-M   'P 1'
#
loop_
_entity.id
_entity.type
_entity.pdbx_description
1 polymer ?
#
loop_
_entity_poly.entity_id
_entity_poly.type
_entity_poly.pdbx_seq_one_letter_code
_entity_poly.pdbx_strand_id
1 'polypeptide(L)' 'MNTLKEQLDHAQGVAELATSVICSLIALIESQDIDISDVECSVCTEGDQQIGNKITLRQLTNVVLDELNTVKVLEGVE' A
#
# COMPACT_ATOMS: atom_id res chain seq x y z
N MET A 1 10.81 -27.51 2.43
CA MET A 1 11.51 -26.21 2.31
C MET A 1 10.57 -25.32 1.50
N ASN A 2 9.78 -24.48 2.18
CA ASN A 2 8.70 -23.66 1.60
C ASN A 2 8.72 -22.20 2.12
N THR A 3 9.74 -21.82 2.88
CA THR A 3 9.75 -20.55 3.64
C THR A 3 9.81 -19.31 2.75
N LEU A 4 10.40 -19.40 1.55
CA LEU A 4 10.39 -18.29 0.58
C LEU A 4 8.99 -18.09 -0.02
N LYS A 5 8.31 -19.18 -0.38
CA LYS A 5 6.95 -19.13 -0.92
C LYS A 5 5.96 -18.60 0.12
N GLU A 6 6.04 -19.10 1.35
CA GLU A 6 5.21 -18.60 2.46
C GLU A 6 5.45 -17.12 2.76
N GLN A 7 6.68 -16.62 2.62
CA GLN A 7 7.01 -15.20 2.78
C GLN A 7 6.47 -14.34 1.63
N LEU A 8 6.51 -14.83 0.39
CA LEU A 8 5.93 -14.16 -0.78
C LEU A 8 4.40 -14.10 -0.67
N ASP A 9 3.75 -15.23 -0.36
CA ASP A 9 2.30 -15.31 -0.16
C ASP A 9 1.84 -14.35 0.96
N HIS A 10 2.61 -14.28 2.06
CA HIS A 10 2.35 -13.35 3.15
C HIS A 10 2.51 -11.88 2.72
N ALA A 11 3.61 -11.54 2.06
CA ALA A 11 3.85 -10.17 1.59
C ALA A 11 2.78 -9.73 0.58
N GLN A 12 2.36 -10.61 -0.32
CA GLN A 12 1.27 -10.36 -1.24
C GLN A 12 -0.05 -10.09 -0.51
N GLY A 13 -0.41 -10.95 0.44
CA GLY A 13 -1.64 -10.78 1.22
C GLY A 13 -1.69 -9.44 1.97
N VAL A 14 -0.55 -9.00 2.52
CA VAL A 14 -0.45 -7.69 3.18
C VAL A 14 -0.61 -6.54 2.17
N ALA A 15 0.03 -6.63 1.00
CA ALA A 15 -0.07 -5.61 -0.05
C ALA A 15 -1.48 -5.52 -0.64
N GLU A 16 -2.17 -6.65 -0.84
CA GLU A 16 -3.57 -6.71 -1.31
C GLU A 16 -4.53 -6.07 -0.29
N LEU A 17 -4.34 -6.38 1.00
CA LEU A 17 -5.13 -5.77 2.08
C LEU A 17 -4.92 -4.25 2.12
N ALA A 18 -3.67 -3.79 2.08
CA ALA A 18 -3.35 -2.37 2.06
C ALA A 18 -3.96 -1.66 0.85
N THR A 19 -3.89 -2.28 -0.34
CA THR A 19 -4.50 -1.76 -1.58
C THR A 19 -6.01 -1.59 -1.41
N SER A 20 -6.71 -2.61 -0.87
CA SER A 20 -8.16 -2.58 -0.66
C SER A 20 -8.59 -1.43 0.26
N VAL A 21 -7.85 -1.22 1.37
CA VAL A 21 -8.11 -0.13 2.30
C VAL A 21 -7.90 1.23 1.65
N ILE A 22 -6.80 1.40 0.90
CA ILE A 22 -6.49 2.66 0.18
C ILE A 22 -7.57 2.96 -0.86
N CYS A 23 -7.98 1.97 -1.67
CA CYS A 23 -9.06 2.16 -2.65
C CYS A 23 -10.39 2.56 -1.99
N SER A 24 -10.71 1.98 -0.82
CA SER A 24 -11.92 2.34 -0.06
C SER A 24 -11.85 3.79 0.46
N LEU A 25 -10.68 4.23 0.93
CA LEU A 25 -10.46 5.62 1.36
C LEU A 25 -10.59 6.61 0.20
N ILE A 26 -9.99 6.30 -0.96
CA ILE A 26 -10.13 7.12 -2.17
C ILE A 26 -11.60 7.28 -2.54
N ALA A 27 -12.35 6.19 -2.63
CA ALA A 27 -13.78 6.24 -2.98
C ALA A 27 -14.59 7.08 -1.97
N LEU A 28 -14.27 6.99 -0.68
CA LEU A 28 -14.92 7.79 0.37
C LEU A 28 -14.57 9.29 0.25
N ILE A 29 -13.33 9.63 -0.09
CA ILE A 29 -12.87 11.02 -0.25
C ILE A 29 -13.48 11.63 -1.52
N GLU A 30 -13.44 10.90 -2.64
CA GLU A 30 -14.07 11.33 -3.90
C GLU A 30 -15.59 11.51 -3.74
N SER A 31 -16.25 10.70 -2.91
CA SER A 31 -17.68 10.87 -2.60
C SER A 31 -18.01 12.19 -1.89
N GLN A 32 -17.01 12.85 -1.32
CA GLN A 32 -17.11 14.14 -0.64
C GLN A 32 -16.66 15.32 -1.53
N ASP A 33 -16.40 15.08 -2.83
CA ASP A 33 -15.92 16.09 -3.78
C ASP A 33 -14.54 16.69 -3.39
N ILE A 34 -13.71 15.89 -2.73
CA ILE A 34 -12.34 16.25 -2.34
C ILE A 34 -11.36 15.64 -3.35
N ASP A 35 -10.46 16.45 -3.89
CA ASP A 35 -9.36 15.95 -4.73
C ASP A 35 -8.33 15.21 -3.89
N ILE A 36 -8.15 13.91 -4.17
CA ILE A 36 -7.18 13.03 -3.49
C ILE A 36 -5.73 13.51 -3.63
N SER A 37 -5.44 14.39 -4.60
CA SER A 37 -4.11 14.96 -4.83
C SER A 37 -3.68 15.87 -3.69
N ASP A 38 -4.63 16.48 -2.98
CA ASP A 38 -4.39 17.40 -1.86
C ASP A 38 -4.43 16.69 -0.50
N VAL A 39 -4.72 15.39 -0.47
CA VAL A 39 -4.82 14.61 0.77
C VAL A 39 -3.43 14.13 1.18
N GLU A 40 -2.82 14.82 2.13
CA GLU A 40 -1.58 14.41 2.77
C GLU A 40 -1.81 13.26 3.77
N CYS A 41 -1.01 12.22 3.64
CA CYS A 41 -0.91 11.07 4.52
C CYS A 41 0.44 11.12 5.24
N SER A 42 0.48 10.62 6.48
CA SER A 42 1.73 10.40 7.20
C SER A 42 2.03 8.91 7.24
N VAL A 43 3.21 8.52 6.77
CA VAL A 43 3.67 7.13 6.89
C VAL A 43 4.27 6.97 8.28
N CYS A 44 3.72 6.04 9.06
CA CYS A 44 4.26 5.70 10.37
C CYS A 44 4.73 4.24 10.32
N THR A 45 5.97 4.00 10.74
CA THR A 45 6.44 2.63 10.99
C THR A 45 6.23 2.27 12.46
N GLU A 46 5.96 1.00 12.71
CA GLU A 46 5.73 0.51 14.07
C GLU A 46 6.93 0.84 14.98
N GLY A 47 6.67 1.50 16.11
CA GLY A 47 7.69 1.95 17.06
C GLY A 47 8.19 3.39 16.85
N ASP A 48 7.82 4.06 15.76
CA ASP A 48 8.15 5.46 15.53
C ASP A 48 6.98 6.36 15.94
N GLN A 49 7.16 7.16 16.99
CA GLN A 49 6.20 8.19 17.40
C GLN A 49 6.34 9.48 16.57
N GLN A 50 7.31 9.54 15.65
CA GLN A 50 7.45 10.67 14.75
C GLN A 50 6.44 10.54 13.61
N ILE A 51 5.75 11.64 13.33
CA ILE A 51 5.00 11.81 12.10
C ILE A 51 6.03 11.72 10.96
N GLY A 52 6.03 10.58 10.25
CA GLY A 52 6.97 10.34 9.17
C GLY A 52 6.73 11.27 7.97
N ASN A 53 7.52 11.07 6.91
CA ASN A 53 7.45 11.91 5.72
C ASN A 53 6.00 12.01 5.20
N LYS A 54 5.58 13.25 4.95
CA LYS A 54 4.29 13.52 4.30
C LYS A 54 4.33 13.01 2.88
N ILE A 55 3.33 12.23 2.51
CA ILE A 55 3.13 11.68 1.18
C ILE A 55 1.67 11.94 0.78
N THR A 56 1.38 12.24 -0.48
CA THR A 56 -0.02 12.34 -0.91
C THR A 56 -0.66 10.95 -0.96
N LEU A 57 -1.98 10.86 -0.78
CA LEU A 57 -2.71 9.59 -0.87
C LEU A 57 -2.48 8.90 -2.23
N ARG A 58 -2.35 9.69 -3.30
CA ARG A 58 -1.98 9.21 -4.64
C ARG A 58 -0.59 8.55 -4.67
N GLN A 59 0.42 9.21 -4.11
CA GLN A 59 1.77 8.65 -4.05
C GLN A 59 1.82 7.38 -3.20
N LEU A 60 1.11 7.33 -2.07
CA LEU A 60 1.02 6.13 -1.24
C LEU A 60 0.36 4.97 -2.00
N THR A 61 -0.71 5.25 -2.75
CA THR A 61 -1.39 4.26 -3.59
C THR A 61 -0.43 3.64 -4.61
N ASN A 62 0.36 4.48 -5.29
CA ASN A 62 1.31 3.99 -6.28
C ASN A 62 2.40 3.11 -5.66
N VAL A 63 2.93 3.48 -4.49
CA VAL A 63 3.94 2.67 -3.76
C VAL A 63 3.40 1.27 -3.45
N VAL A 64 2.17 1.18 -2.91
CA VAL A 64 1.57 -0.12 -2.56
C VAL A 64 1.25 -0.95 -3.82
N LEU A 65 0.80 -0.32 -4.90
CA LEU A 65 0.57 -1.02 -6.18
C LEU A 65 1.87 -1.53 -6.81
N ASP A 66 2.96 -0.76 -6.72
CA ASP A 66 4.28 -1.16 -7.21
C ASP A 66 4.85 -2.33 -6.41
N GLU A 67 4.71 -2.31 -5.08
CA GLU A 67 5.05 -3.44 -4.21
C GLU A 67 4.24 -4.69 -4.56
N LEU A 68 2.92 -4.57 -4.74
CA LEU A 68 2.08 -5.70 -5.13
C LEU A 68 2.49 -6.29 -6.48
N ASN A 69 2.76 -5.44 -7.48
CA ASN A 69 3.23 -5.89 -8.79
C ASN A 69 4.60 -6.56 -8.69
N THR A 70 5.51 -6.04 -7.87
CA THR A 70 6.83 -6.62 -7.63
C THR A 70 6.71 -8.03 -7.05
N VAL A 71 5.86 -8.22 -6.03
CA VAL A 71 5.64 -9.55 -5.43
C VAL A 71 5.04 -10.53 -6.44
N LYS A 72 4.06 -10.11 -7.26
CA LYS A 72 3.47 -10.95 -8.32
C LYS A 72 4.48 -11.38 -9.39
N VAL A 73 5.38 -10.48 -9.76
CA VAL A 73 6.48 -10.82 -10.69
C VAL A 73 7.40 -11.85 -10.05
N LEU A 74 7.77 -11.66 -8.78
CA LEU A 74 8.64 -12.61 -8.06
C LEU A 74 7.98 -13.99 -7.84
N GLU A 75 6.66 -14.06 -7.69
CA GLU A 75 5.90 -15.32 -7.60
C GLU A 75 5.85 -16.06 -8.95
N GLY A 76 5.80 -15.33 -10.07
CA GLY A 76 5.68 -15.87 -11.43
C GLY A 76 7.00 -16.17 -12.14
N VAL A 77 8.15 -15.86 -11.53
CA VAL A 77 9.47 -16.28 -12.00
C VAL A 77 9.74 -17.68 -11.46
N GLU A 78 9.34 -18.71 -12.21
CA GLU A 78 9.88 -20.08 -12.10
C GLU A 78 11.28 -20.17 -12.73
#